data_AF-A0A0Q7PDZ0-F1
#
_entry.id   AF-A0A0Q7PDZ0-F1
#
_cell.length_a   1.000
_cell.length_b   1.000
_cell.length_c   1.000
_cell.angle_alpha   90.00
_cell.angle_beta   90.00
_cell.angle_gamma   90.00
#
_symmetry.space_group_name_H-M   'P 1'
#
loop_
_entity.id
_entity.type
_entity.pdbx_description
1 polymer ?
#
loop_
_entity_poly.entity_id
_entity_poly.type
_entity_poly.pdbx_seq_one_letter_code
_entity_poly.pdbx_strand_id
1 'polypeptide(L)'
;MSEQAHTAVTVSEPTPEVVAQLLDVVADHSVDHALSDMERMIARLRADAEEAAEAREVLRNTPAAVLREALRLRAARIEATR
;
A
#
# COMPACT_ATOMS: atom_id res chain seq x y z
N MET A 1 -24.78 -36.27 14.19
CA MET A 1 -23.62 -36.50 13.29
C MET A 1 -24.19 -36.76 11.92
N SER A 2 -24.52 -35.71 11.17
CA SER A 2 -25.06 -35.81 9.82
C SER A 2 -23.93 -35.44 8.86
N GLU A 3 -23.30 -36.48 8.31
CA GLU A 3 -22.39 -36.33 7.17
C GLU A 3 -23.21 -35.72 6.03
N GLN A 4 -22.92 -34.45 5.72
CA GLN A 4 -23.34 -33.88 4.46
C GLN A 4 -22.58 -34.63 3.37
N ALA A 5 -23.27 -35.57 2.75
CA ALA A 5 -22.87 -36.18 1.51
C ALA A 5 -22.50 -35.05 0.55
N HIS A 6 -21.19 -34.84 0.35
CA HIS A 6 -20.70 -34.10 -0.79
C HIS A 6 -21.27 -34.85 -1.99
N THR A 7 -22.32 -34.30 -2.59
CA THR A 7 -22.78 -34.66 -3.92
C THR A 7 -21.53 -34.63 -4.78
N ALA A 8 -21.03 -35.81 -5.11
CA ALA A 8 -20.01 -36.00 -6.10
C ALA A 8 -20.65 -35.57 -7.42
N VAL A 9 -20.62 -34.26 -7.68
CA VAL A 9 -20.73 -33.73 -9.02
C VAL A 9 -19.67 -34.50 -9.80
N THR A 10 -20.11 -35.34 -10.73
CA THR A 10 -19.23 -35.94 -11.71
C THR A 10 -18.63 -34.77 -12.48
N VAL A 11 -17.48 -34.28 -12.02
CA VAL A 11 -16.75 -33.21 -12.68
C VAL A 11 -16.24 -33.82 -13.97
N SER A 12 -17.00 -33.66 -15.06
CA SER A 12 -16.44 -33.81 -16.40
C SER A 12 -15.16 -33.01 -16.44
N GLU A 13 -14.10 -33.59 -17.00
CA GLU A 13 -12.84 -32.88 -17.18
C GLU A 13 -13.12 -31.53 -17.85
N PRO A 14 -12.63 -30.42 -17.29
CA PRO A 14 -12.93 -29.10 -17.82
C PRO A 14 -12.41 -29.01 -19.25
N THR A 15 -13.24 -28.52 -20.17
CA THR A 15 -12.80 -28.31 -21.55
C THR A 15 -11.78 -27.17 -21.59
N PRO A 16 -10.83 -27.18 -22.54
CA PRO A 16 -9.85 -26.10 -22.69
C PRO A 16 -10.48 -24.70 -22.75
N GLU A 17 -11.66 -24.56 -23.36
CA GLU A 17 -12.38 -23.30 -23.49
C GLU A 17 -12.88 -22.77 -22.13
N VAL A 18 -13.33 -23.67 -21.24
CA VAL A 18 -13.75 -23.30 -19.89
C VAL A 18 -12.54 -22.88 -19.07
N VAL A 19 -11.41 -23.59 -19.21
CA VAL A 19 -10.17 -23.22 -18.51
C VAL A 19 -9.66 -21.87 -18.99
N ALA A 20 -9.67 -21.59 -20.30
CA ALA A 20 -9.26 -20.30 -20.85
C ALA A 20 -10.10 -19.13 -20.30
N GLN A 21 -11.44 -19.28 -20.28
CA GLN A 21 -12.33 -18.26 -19.71
C GLN A 21 -12.09 -18.02 -18.22
N LEU A 22 -11.82 -19.08 -17.45
CA LEU A 22 -11.49 -18.93 -16.02
C LEU A 22 -10.15 -18.22 -15.82
N LEU A 23 -9.14 -18.50 -16.67
CA LEU A 23 -7.86 -17.81 -16.63
C LEU A 23 -8.01 -16.32 -16.95
N ASP A 24 -8.86 -15.97 -17.93
CA ASP A 24 -9.16 -14.56 -18.24
C ASP A 24 -9.80 -13.85 -17.04
N VAL A 25 -10.77 -14.48 -16.37
CA VAL A 25 -11.41 -13.92 -15.16
C VAL A 25 -10.41 -13.75 -14.02
N VAL A 26 -9.52 -14.72 -13.80
CA VAL A 26 -8.45 -14.61 -12.78
C VAL A 26 -7.46 -13.50 -13.12
N ALA A 27 -7.10 -13.36 -14.40
CA ALA A 27 -6.21 -12.31 -14.86
C ALA A 27 -6.83 -10.91 -14.65
N ASP A 28 -8.11 -10.74 -15.01
CA ASP A 28 -8.86 -9.51 -14.81
C ASP A 28 -8.92 -9.12 -13.32
N HIS A 29 -9.28 -10.07 -12.46
CA HIS A 29 -9.32 -9.84 -11.01
C HIS A 29 -7.95 -9.49 -10.42
N SER A 30 -6.86 -10.09 -10.93
CA SER A 30 -5.49 -9.76 -10.53
C SER A 30 -5.11 -8.33 -10.90
N VAL A 31 -5.51 -7.87 -12.10
CA VAL A 31 -5.30 -6.49 -12.54
C VAL A 31 -6.06 -5.51 -11.64
N ASP A 32 -7.32 -5.79 -11.31
CA ASP A 32 -8.13 -4.93 -10.43
C ASP A 32 -7.52 -4.79 -9.02
N HIS A 33 -6.99 -5.88 -8.46
CA HIS A 33 -6.27 -5.83 -7.18
C HIS A 33 -5.00 -5.00 -7.27
N ALA A 34 -4.21 -5.20 -8.33
CA ALA A 34 -3.00 -4.41 -8.54
C ALA A 34 -3.31 -2.91 -8.70
N LEU A 35 -4.37 -2.56 -9.42
CA LEU A 35 -4.84 -1.19 -9.56
C LEU A 35 -5.28 -0.61 -8.21
N SER A 36 -6.07 -1.36 -7.43
CA SER A 36 -6.52 -0.93 -6.10
C SER A 36 -5.35 -0.68 -5.13
N ASP A 37 -4.32 -1.52 -5.18
CA ASP A 37 -3.11 -1.34 -4.37
C ASP A 37 -2.31 -0.12 -4.82
N MET A 38 -2.20 0.12 -6.13
CA MET A 38 -1.57 1.32 -6.68
C MET A 38 -2.32 2.60 -6.27
N GLU A 39 -3.66 2.60 -6.33
CA GLU A 39 -4.48 3.72 -5.89
C GLU A 39 -4.29 4.02 -4.40
N ARG A 40 -4.25 2.98 -3.56
CA ARG A 40 -3.96 3.14 -2.13
C ARG A 40 -2.56 3.73 -1.89
N MET A 41 -1.56 3.26 -2.63
CA MET A 41 -0.21 3.80 -2.56
C MET A 41 -0.15 5.26 -3.00
N ILE A 42 -0.84 5.63 -4.08
CA ILE A 42 -0.93 7.01 -4.56
C ILE A 42 -1.62 7.90 -3.52
N ALA A 43 -2.70 7.43 -2.90
CA ALA A 43 -3.39 8.18 -1.85
C ALA A 43 -2.46 8.46 -0.66
N ARG A 44 -1.68 7.46 -0.23
CA ARG A 44 -0.67 7.63 0.81
C ARG A 44 0.41 8.64 0.41
N LEU A 45 0.96 8.53 -0.80
CA LEU A 45 1.98 9.47 -1.29
C LEU A 45 1.48 10.91 -1.34
N ARG A 46 0.20 11.12 -1.68
CA ARG A 46 -0.41 12.45 -1.66
C ARG A 46 -0.52 12.99 -0.23
N ALA A 47 -0.96 12.17 0.73
CA ALA A 47 -1.01 12.56 2.13
C ALA A 47 0.39 12.91 2.67
N ASP A 48 1.39 12.06 2.39
CA ASP A 48 2.78 12.30 2.79
C ASP A 48 3.33 13.60 2.15
N ALA A 49 2.92 13.91 0.90
CA ALA A 49 3.31 15.14 0.21
C ALA A 49 2.66 16.39 0.82
N GLU A 50 1.40 16.31 1.25
CA GLU A 50 0.69 17.38 1.96
C GLU A 50 1.35 17.67 3.31
N GLU A 51 1.64 16.63 4.10
CA GLU A 51 2.35 16.76 5.37
C GLU A 51 3.74 17.38 5.16
N ALA A 52 4.48 16.93 4.14
CA ALA A 52 5.77 17.51 3.80
C ALA A 52 5.67 18.98 3.36
N ALA A 53 4.59 19.37 2.70
CA ALA A 53 4.34 20.76 2.32
C ALA A 53 4.08 21.64 3.54
N GLU A 54 3.27 21.17 4.50
CA GLU A 54 3.01 21.84 5.77
C GLU A 54 4.31 21.99 6.58
N ALA A 55 5.09 20.92 6.73
CA ALA A 55 6.37 20.96 7.41
C ALA A 55 7.33 21.97 6.76
N ARG A 56 7.38 22.03 5.42
CA ARG A 56 8.18 23.03 4.70
C ARG A 56 7.71 24.45 4.98
N GLU A 57 6.41 24.69 5.08
CA GLU A 57 5.87 26.00 5.40
C GLU A 57 6.27 26.45 6.82
N VAL A 58 6.15 25.55 7.79
CA VAL A 58 6.64 25.81 9.16
C VAL A 58 8.12 26.16 9.14
N LEU A 59 8.95 25.39 8.44
CA LEU A 59 10.39 25.66 8.35
C LEU A 59 10.69 27.00 7.68
N ARG A 60 9.98 27.38 6.62
CA ARG A 60 10.14 28.68 5.94
C ARG A 60 9.83 29.85 6.86
N ASN A 61 8.83 29.69 7.72
CA ASN A 61 8.40 30.74 8.65
C ASN A 61 9.16 30.72 9.99
N THR A 62 10.01 29.72 10.23
CA THR A 62 10.79 29.61 11.46
C THR A 62 12.04 30.49 11.38
N PRO A 63 12.33 31.31 12.41
CA PRO A 63 13.56 32.10 12.45
C PRO A 63 14.82 31.24 12.37
N ALA A 64 15.81 31.70 11.61
CA ALA A 64 17.04 30.95 11.35
C ALA A 64 17.81 30.55 12.64
N ALA A 65 17.78 31.37 13.69
CA ALA A 65 18.42 31.04 14.96
C ALA A 65 17.79 29.81 15.62
N VAL A 66 16.45 29.69 15.57
CA VAL A 66 15.70 28.56 16.11
C VAL A 66 16.00 27.29 15.30
N LEU A 67 16.04 27.39 13.97
CA LEU A 67 16.40 26.26 13.10
C LEU A 67 17.80 25.71 13.39
N ARG A 68 18.79 26.59 13.59
CA ARG A 68 20.16 26.17 13.90
C ARG A 68 20.23 25.42 15.23
N GLU A 69 19.57 25.91 16.27
CA GLU A 69 19.57 25.22 17.56
C GLU A 69 18.80 23.90 17.50
N ALA A 70 17.67 23.84 16.79
CA ALA A 70 16.95 22.59 16.57
C ALA A 70 17.81 21.54 15.85
N LEU A 71 18.59 21.95 14.85
CA LEU A 71 19.54 21.06 14.17
C LEU A 71 20.65 20.57 15.10
N ARG A 72 21.19 21.45 15.96
CA ARG A 72 22.19 21.09 16.96
C ARG A 72 21.66 20.04 17.95
N LEU A 73 20.45 20.25 18.47
CA LEU A 73 19.78 19.31 19.38
C LEU A 73 19.51 17.96 18.70
N ARG A 74 19.11 17.97 17.43
CA ARG A 74 18.91 16.75 16.65
C ARG A 74 20.21 15.97 16.46
N ALA A 75 21.31 16.64 16.12
CA ALA A 75 22.61 16.00 15.97
C ALA A 75 23.07 15.34 17.29
N ALA A 76 22.98 16.07 18.40
CA ALA A 76 23.31 15.55 19.73
C ALA A 76 22.47 14.32 20.10
N ARG A 77 21.18 14.30 19.75
CA ARG A 77 20.31 13.13 19.98
C ARG A 77 20.75 11.90 19.19
N ILE A 78 21.08 12.07 17.91
CA ILE A 78 21.53 10.96 17.05
C ILE A 78 22.84 10.38 17.58
N GLU A 79 23.77 11.26 17.98
CA GLU A 79 25.05 10.87 18.58
C GLU A 79 24.85 10.11 19.90
N ALA A 80 23.92 10.53 20.76
CA ALA A 80 23.60 9.83 22.00
C ALA A 80 22.95 8.45 21.81
N THR A 81 22.40 8.16 20.63
CA THR A 81 21.77 6.87 20.30
C THR A 81 22.66 5.92 19.50
N ARG A 82 23.89 6.33 19.17
CA ARG A 82 24.87 5.54 18.44
C ARG A 82 25.86 4.90 19.40
#